data_AF-A0A7S0P1E0-F1
#
_entry.id   AF-A0A7S0P1E0-F1
#
_cell.length_a   1.000
_cell.length_b   1.000
_cell.length_c   1.000
_cell.angle_alpha   90.00
_cell.angle_beta   90.00
_cell.angle_gamma   90.00
#
_symmetry.space_group_name_H-M   'P 1'
#
loop_
_entity.id
_entity.type
_entity.pdbx_description
1 polymer ?
#
loop_
_entity_poly.entity_id
_entity_poly.type
_entity_poly.pdbx_seq_one_letter_code
_entity_poly.pdbx_strand_id
1 'polypeptide(L)'
;AHHLLWSHDLGRSWNASKGVEGIGECAIAFRVSAADGRIVMNCRTSEHRRAQLYWSADGVPSAVSFPDGLVDANCQGSVINAGGTLFTSNAADAQSRAHMTIKRSSDQGATWSTLVVAYAGPSAYSQLVSLGDRLGLLFEAGAESAYETISFMAYNL
;
A
#
# COMPACT_ATOMS: atom_id res chain seq x y z
N ALA A 1 -2.13 -14.92 -11.38
CA ALA A 1 -1.07 -14.87 -10.36
C ALA A 1 -0.29 -13.55 -10.39
N HIS A 2 -0.02 -12.98 -9.21
CA HIS A 2 0.94 -11.88 -8.98
C HIS A 2 2.25 -12.43 -8.40
N HIS A 3 3.38 -11.85 -8.78
CA HIS A 3 4.72 -12.28 -8.38
C HIS A 3 5.48 -11.16 -7.67
N LEU A 4 6.35 -11.53 -6.73
CA LEU A 4 7.42 -10.67 -6.26
C LEU A 4 8.65 -10.87 -7.15
N LEU A 5 9.24 -9.77 -7.59
CA LEU A 5 10.46 -9.74 -8.39
C LEU A 5 11.58 -9.07 -7.58
N TRP A 6 12.79 -9.62 -7.61
CA TRP A 6 13.95 -9.02 -6.95
C TRP A 6 15.24 -9.27 -7.73
N SER A 7 16.23 -8.41 -7.47
CA SER A 7 17.55 -8.47 -8.08
C SER A 7 18.64 -8.32 -7.01
N HIS A 8 19.73 -9.07 -7.16
CA HIS A 8 20.92 -8.98 -6.31
C HIS A 8 22.11 -8.31 -7.02
N ASP A 9 21.94 -7.88 -8.26
CA ASP A 9 23.00 -7.41 -9.15
C ASP A 9 22.67 -6.05 -9.80
N LEU A 10 21.96 -5.21 -9.05
CA LEU A 10 21.56 -3.86 -9.47
C LEU A 10 20.67 -3.86 -10.73
N GLY A 11 19.79 -4.86 -10.85
CA GLY A 11 18.79 -4.95 -11.89
C GLY A 11 19.25 -5.60 -13.20
N ARG A 12 20.45 -6.20 -13.24
CA ARG A 12 20.96 -6.90 -14.43
C ARG A 12 20.25 -8.25 -14.64
N SER A 13 19.96 -8.96 -13.56
CA SER A 13 19.15 -10.17 -13.54
C SER A 13 18.09 -10.12 -12.44
N TRP A 14 17.03 -10.89 -12.64
CA TRP A 14 15.85 -10.90 -11.78
C TRP A 14 15.44 -12.32 -11.43
N ASN A 15 15.08 -12.50 -10.17
CA ASN A 15 14.39 -13.68 -9.68
C ASN A 15 12.91 -13.36 -9.51
N ALA A 16 12.07 -14.39 -9.61
CA ALA A 16 10.63 -14.30 -9.44
C ALA A 16 10.15 -15.32 -8.40
N SER A 17 9.22 -14.91 -7.57
CA SER A 17 8.54 -15.82 -6.65
C SER A 17 7.58 -16.75 -7.38
N LYS A 18 7.06 -17.75 -6.67
CA LYS A 18 5.80 -18.38 -7.07
C LYS A 18 4.68 -17.32 -7.11
N GLY A 19 3.76 -17.52 -8.04
CA GLY A 19 2.61 -16.64 -8.19
C GLY A 19 1.59 -16.84 -7.08
N VAL A 20 1.00 -15.74 -6.62
CA VAL A 20 -0.13 -15.73 -5.67
C VAL A 20 -1.40 -15.33 -6.42
N GLU A 21 -2.47 -16.10 -6.26
CA GLU A 21 -3.77 -15.85 -6.89
C GLU A 21 -4.70 -15.02 -6.01
N GLY A 22 -5.79 -14.49 -6.58
CA GLY A 22 -6.83 -13.77 -5.85
C GLY A 22 -6.49 -12.34 -5.43
N ILE A 23 -5.34 -11.82 -5.86
CA ILE A 23 -4.89 -10.44 -5.64
C ILE A 23 -4.68 -9.72 -6.97
N GLY A 24 -4.76 -8.39 -6.94
CA GLY A 24 -4.52 -7.48 -8.06
C GLY A 24 -3.27 -6.61 -7.84
N GLU A 25 -3.31 -5.35 -8.28
CA GLU A 25 -2.24 -4.38 -8.09
C GLU A 25 -1.82 -4.23 -6.62
N CYS A 26 -0.53 -4.38 -6.35
CA CYS A 26 0.03 -4.33 -5.00
C CYS A 26 1.10 -3.26 -4.86
N ALA A 27 1.21 -2.70 -3.66
CA ALA A 27 2.39 -1.99 -3.20
C ALA A 27 3.16 -2.85 -2.19
N ILE A 28 4.46 -2.63 -2.09
CA ILE A 28 5.36 -3.36 -1.18
C ILE A 28 6.23 -2.42 -0.36
N ALA A 29 6.55 -2.83 0.85
CA ALA A 29 7.53 -2.16 1.71
C ALA A 29 8.31 -3.19 2.52
N PHE A 30 9.53 -2.85 2.94
CA PHE A 30 10.19 -3.63 3.98
C PHE A 30 9.34 -3.61 5.26
N ARG A 31 9.04 -4.78 5.81
CA ARG A 31 8.19 -4.90 6.99
C ARG A 31 8.84 -4.28 8.23
N VAL A 32 10.15 -4.49 8.38
CA VAL A 32 10.93 -3.94 9.50
C VAL A 32 12.03 -3.01 8.98
N SER A 33 12.94 -3.53 8.15
CA SER A 33 14.02 -2.75 7.52
C SER A 33 14.57 -3.48 6.29
N ALA A 34 15.41 -2.80 5.50
CA ALA A 34 16.10 -3.44 4.38
C ALA A 34 17.02 -4.59 4.82
N ALA A 35 17.64 -4.49 6.00
CA ALA A 35 18.51 -5.54 6.54
C ALA A 35 17.73 -6.79 7.01
N ASP A 36 16.48 -6.61 7.45
CA ASP A 36 15.59 -7.72 7.82
C ASP A 36 15.07 -8.49 6.59
N GLY A 37 14.98 -7.82 5.43
CA GLY A 37 14.65 -8.44 4.15
C GLY A 37 13.19 -8.90 4.00
N ARG A 38 12.41 -9.01 5.07
CA ARG A 38 10.98 -9.35 4.98
C ARG A 38 10.19 -8.19 4.41
N ILE A 39 9.22 -8.52 3.57
CA ILE A 39 8.39 -7.55 2.86
C ILE A 39 6.94 -7.70 3.32
N VAL A 40 6.25 -6.58 3.52
CA VAL A 40 4.79 -6.52 3.54
C VAL A 40 4.30 -6.11 2.16
N MET A 41 3.26 -6.77 1.68
CA MET A 41 2.62 -6.51 0.41
C MET A 41 1.14 -6.25 0.65
N ASN A 42 0.63 -5.15 0.12
CA ASN A 42 -0.74 -4.70 0.30
C ASN A 42 -1.42 -4.52 -1.07
N CYS A 43 -2.50 -5.25 -1.31
CA CYS A 43 -2.99 -5.56 -2.65
C CYS A 43 -4.46 -5.21 -2.84
N ARG A 44 -4.75 -4.76 -4.06
CA ARG A 44 -6.10 -4.60 -4.60
C ARG A 44 -6.75 -5.97 -4.65
N THR A 45 -8.06 -6.02 -4.42
CA THR A 45 -8.86 -7.22 -4.67
C THR A 45 -10.15 -6.84 -5.38
N SER A 46 -11.02 -7.82 -5.62
CA SER A 46 -12.42 -7.62 -6.02
C SER A 46 -13.39 -7.78 -4.83
N GLU A 47 -12.89 -7.79 -3.59
CA GLU A 47 -13.66 -8.07 -2.37
C GLU A 47 -14.05 -6.81 -1.59
N HIS A 48 -13.89 -5.62 -2.17
CA HIS A 48 -14.17 -4.34 -1.51
C HIS A 48 -13.32 -4.04 -0.26
N ARG A 49 -12.16 -4.69 -0.18
CA ARG A 49 -11.17 -4.59 0.90
C ARG A 49 -9.78 -4.91 0.36
N ARG A 50 -8.74 -4.47 1.06
CA ARG A 50 -7.35 -4.75 0.69
C ARG A 50 -6.87 -6.08 1.26
N ALA A 51 -6.19 -6.84 0.42
CA ALA A 51 -5.46 -8.03 0.84
C ALA A 51 -4.09 -7.64 1.37
N GLN A 52 -3.57 -8.43 2.31
CA GLN A 52 -2.22 -8.30 2.82
C GLN A 52 -1.56 -9.67 2.89
N LEU A 53 -0.29 -9.71 2.51
CA LEU A 53 0.58 -10.87 2.65
C LEU A 53 2.00 -10.42 2.98
N TYR A 54 2.77 -11.35 3.52
CA TYR A 54 4.15 -11.14 3.89
C TYR A 54 5.05 -12.07 3.10
N TRP A 55 6.25 -11.58 2.78
CA TRP A 55 7.29 -12.37 2.13
C TRP A 55 8.46 -12.53 3.09
N SER A 56 9.00 -13.76 3.16
CA SER A 56 10.31 -13.98 3.77
C SER A 56 11.41 -13.28 2.97
N ALA A 57 12.61 -13.15 3.56
CA ALA A 57 13.77 -12.63 2.85
C ALA A 57 14.13 -13.47 1.60
N ASP A 58 13.77 -14.75 1.59
CA ASP A 58 13.99 -15.69 0.48
C ASP A 58 12.83 -15.74 -0.53
N GLY A 59 11.85 -14.83 -0.43
CA GLY A 59 10.76 -14.72 -1.40
C GLY A 59 9.65 -15.78 -1.25
N VAL A 60 9.44 -16.31 -0.05
CA VAL A 60 8.33 -17.22 0.26
C VAL A 60 7.13 -16.44 0.79
N PRO A 61 5.94 -16.52 0.17
CA PRO A 61 4.76 -15.78 0.62
C PRO A 61 4.06 -16.48 1.79
N SER A 62 3.48 -15.69 2.68
CA SER A 62 2.45 -16.14 3.62
C SER A 62 1.12 -16.40 2.90
N ALA A 63 0.14 -16.93 3.63
CA ALA A 63 -1.24 -16.88 3.19
C ALA A 63 -1.70 -15.42 3.02
N VAL A 64 -2.64 -15.22 2.09
CA VAL A 64 -3.35 -13.95 1.93
C VAL A 64 -4.25 -13.74 3.14
N SER A 65 -4.25 -12.52 3.68
CA SER A 65 -5.05 -12.10 4.82
C SER A 65 -5.79 -10.81 4.52
N PHE A 66 -6.80 -10.49 5.32
CA PHE A 66 -7.62 -9.29 5.18
C PHE A 66 -7.70 -8.57 6.52
N PRO A 67 -6.74 -7.68 6.83
CA PRO A 67 -6.76 -6.93 8.08
C PRO A 67 -8.00 -6.04 8.18
N ASP A 68 -8.55 -5.92 9.39
CA ASP A 68 -9.69 -5.05 9.65
C ASP A 68 -9.37 -3.59 9.34
N GLY A 69 -10.38 -2.85 8.90
CA GLY A 69 -10.27 -1.41 8.66
C GLY A 69 -9.60 -1.03 7.32
N LEU A 70 -9.21 -1.98 6.48
CA LEU A 70 -8.69 -1.73 5.13
C LEU A 70 -9.76 -1.92 4.04
N VAL A 71 -10.86 -1.15 4.11
CA VAL A 71 -11.88 -1.08 3.06
C VAL A 71 -11.33 -0.39 1.81
N ASP A 72 -11.78 -0.81 0.62
CA ASP A 72 -11.26 -0.32 -0.65
C ASP A 72 -12.20 -0.63 -1.83
N ALA A 73 -12.45 0.34 -2.72
CA ALA A 73 -13.33 0.15 -3.88
C ALA A 73 -12.62 -0.49 -5.08
N ASN A 74 -11.91 -1.60 -4.83
CA ASN A 74 -11.15 -2.34 -5.83
C ASN A 74 -10.19 -1.41 -6.61
N CYS A 75 -9.38 -0.64 -5.88
CA CYS A 75 -8.46 0.38 -6.41
C CYS A 75 -6.99 0.03 -6.11
N GLN A 76 -6.04 0.75 -6.68
CA GLN A 76 -4.65 0.69 -6.24
C GLN A 76 -4.50 1.44 -4.91
N GLY A 77 -3.49 1.05 -4.13
CA GLY A 77 -3.05 1.81 -2.96
C GLY A 77 -1.53 1.74 -2.81
N SER A 78 -1.01 2.44 -1.82
CA SER A 78 0.41 2.46 -1.47
C SER A 78 0.64 1.88 -0.07
N VAL A 79 1.85 1.35 0.17
CA VAL A 79 2.35 1.02 1.51
C VAL A 79 3.83 1.38 1.57
N ILE A 80 4.25 2.01 2.66
CA ILE A 80 5.65 2.33 2.94
C ILE A 80 6.01 1.99 4.38
N ASN A 81 7.30 1.84 4.64
CA ASN A 81 7.86 1.85 5.99
C ASN A 81 8.67 3.14 6.17
N ALA A 82 8.29 3.93 7.18
CA ALA A 82 9.02 5.12 7.57
C ALA A 82 9.41 4.99 9.04
N GLY A 83 10.70 4.81 9.30
CA GLY A 83 11.25 4.74 10.67
C GLY A 83 10.74 3.56 11.50
N GLY A 84 10.40 2.42 10.86
CA GLY A 84 9.87 1.24 11.54
C GLY A 84 8.35 1.25 11.72
N THR A 85 7.67 2.33 11.31
CA THR A 85 6.21 2.42 11.27
C THR A 85 5.73 2.21 9.84
N LEU A 86 4.68 1.41 9.66
CA LEU A 86 4.06 1.22 8.35
C LEU A 86 2.94 2.24 8.14
N PHE A 87 2.89 2.77 6.92
CA PHE A 87 1.82 3.65 6.47
C PHE A 87 1.24 3.11 5.18
N THR A 88 -0.07 3.19 5.02
CA THR A 88 -0.77 2.88 3.77
C THR A 88 -1.63 4.05 3.34
N SER A 89 -1.78 4.23 2.03
CA SER A 89 -2.78 5.12 1.44
C SER A 89 -3.68 4.37 0.48
N ASN A 90 -4.97 4.63 0.56
CA ASN A 90 -5.94 4.17 -0.43
C ASN A 90 -7.21 5.03 -0.41
N ALA A 91 -8.04 4.90 -1.44
CA ALA A 91 -9.41 5.40 -1.44
C ALA A 91 -10.25 4.54 -0.47
N ALA A 92 -10.36 4.99 0.78
CA ALA A 92 -10.84 4.19 1.90
C ALA A 92 -12.38 4.16 2.00
N ASP A 93 -13.01 3.73 0.92
CA ASP A 93 -14.44 3.52 0.79
C ASP A 93 -14.67 2.18 0.09
N ALA A 94 -15.66 1.40 0.51
CA ALA A 94 -15.90 0.07 -0.03
C ALA A 94 -16.58 0.10 -1.41
N GLN A 95 -17.30 1.17 -1.75
CA GLN A 95 -18.18 1.22 -2.92
C GLN A 95 -17.67 2.15 -4.01
N SER A 96 -16.94 3.19 -3.64
CA SER A 96 -16.51 4.26 -4.55
C SER A 96 -15.05 4.63 -4.36
N ARG A 97 -14.42 5.14 -5.42
CA ARG A 97 -13.07 5.70 -5.35
C ARG A 97 -13.16 7.10 -4.76
N ALA A 98 -13.20 7.18 -3.43
CA ALA A 98 -13.30 8.40 -2.65
C ALA A 98 -12.59 8.26 -1.29
N HIS A 99 -12.51 9.36 -0.54
CA HIS A 99 -11.94 9.40 0.80
C HIS A 99 -10.49 8.90 0.84
N MET A 100 -9.59 9.52 0.05
CA MET A 100 -8.16 9.25 0.13
C MET A 100 -7.71 9.37 1.58
N THR A 101 -7.19 8.29 2.14
CA THR A 101 -6.92 8.17 3.56
C THR A 101 -5.55 7.58 3.78
N ILE A 102 -4.79 8.16 4.71
CA ILE A 102 -3.56 7.57 5.21
C ILE A 102 -3.89 6.82 6.50
N LYS A 103 -3.47 5.56 6.59
CA LYS A 103 -3.56 4.73 7.81
C LYS A 103 -2.17 4.35 8.28
N ARG A 104 -2.04 4.10 9.58
CA ARG A 104 -0.80 3.77 10.28
C ARG A 104 -0.91 2.42 10.97
N SER A 105 0.17 1.64 10.92
CA SER A 105 0.38 0.44 11.72
C SER A 105 1.72 0.54 12.47
N SER A 106 1.65 0.38 13.80
CA SER A 106 2.82 0.35 14.70
C SER A 106 3.20 -1.08 15.12
N ASP A 107 2.48 -2.09 14.62
CA ASP A 107 2.63 -3.51 14.94
C ASP A 107 2.95 -4.35 13.68
N GLN A 108 3.72 -3.76 12.76
CA GLN A 108 4.23 -4.41 11.56
C GLN A 108 3.13 -4.97 10.63
N GLY A 109 2.00 -4.27 10.55
CA GLY A 109 0.89 -4.54 9.65
C GLY A 109 -0.21 -5.41 10.25
N ALA A 110 -0.16 -5.72 11.55
CA ALA A 110 -1.18 -6.55 12.19
C ALA A 110 -2.49 -5.78 12.40
N THR A 111 -2.42 -4.52 12.82
CA THR A 111 -3.57 -3.61 12.95
C THR A 111 -3.31 -2.27 12.27
N TRP A 112 -4.39 -1.65 11.79
CA TRP A 112 -4.35 -0.38 11.07
C TRP A 112 -5.31 0.63 11.70
N SER A 113 -4.80 1.83 11.94
CA SER A 113 -5.59 2.97 12.46
C SER A 113 -5.58 4.11 11.45
N THR A 114 -6.71 4.79 11.28
CA THR A 114 -6.80 5.99 10.43
C THR A 114 -5.95 7.11 11.04
N LEU A 115 -5.01 7.63 10.24
CA LEU A 115 -4.17 8.76 10.63
C LEU A 115 -4.81 10.08 10.17
N VAL A 116 -5.16 10.16 8.88
CA VAL A 116 -5.77 11.35 8.28
C VAL A 116 -6.57 11.00 7.03
N VAL A 117 -7.72 11.65 6.84
CA VAL A 117 -8.41 11.69 5.54
C VAL A 117 -7.78 12.83 4.74
N ALA A 118 -6.90 12.46 3.80
CA ALA A 118 -6.15 13.36 2.94
C ALA A 118 -7.04 14.19 2.01
N TYR A 119 -8.09 13.56 1.48
CA TYR A 119 -9.06 14.19 0.60
C TYR A 119 -10.40 13.45 0.69
N ALA A 120 -11.48 14.19 0.98
CA ALA A 120 -12.79 13.58 1.18
C ALA A 120 -13.51 13.25 -0.14
N GLY A 121 -13.16 13.92 -1.25
CA GLY A 121 -13.84 13.78 -2.54
C GLY A 121 -13.40 12.56 -3.35
N PRO A 122 -13.78 12.50 -4.64
CA PRO A 122 -13.33 11.50 -5.59
C PRO A 122 -11.80 11.40 -5.64
N SER A 123 -11.27 10.21 -5.37
CA SER A 123 -9.83 9.95 -5.34
C SER A 123 -9.51 8.49 -5.63
N ALA A 124 -8.43 8.22 -6.33
CA ALA A 124 -8.11 6.89 -6.81
C ALA A 124 -6.65 6.48 -6.50
N TYR A 125 -5.81 6.27 -7.50
CA TYR A 125 -4.48 5.69 -7.28
C TYR A 125 -3.64 6.61 -6.40
N SER A 126 -2.73 6.04 -5.62
CA SER A 126 -1.89 6.79 -4.68
C SER A 126 -0.48 6.24 -4.55
N GLN A 127 0.44 7.11 -4.12
CA GLN A 127 1.81 6.78 -3.78
C GLN A 127 2.27 7.59 -2.57
N LEU A 128 2.65 6.90 -1.51
CA LEU A 128 3.29 7.49 -0.34
C LEU A 128 4.81 7.51 -0.50
N VAL A 129 5.44 8.54 0.08
CA VAL A 129 6.88 8.62 0.27
C VAL A 129 7.18 9.18 1.66
N SER A 130 8.28 8.74 2.27
CA SER A 130 8.81 9.38 3.47
C SER A 130 9.61 10.62 3.08
N LEU A 131 9.35 11.75 3.75
CA LEU A 131 10.08 13.01 3.60
C LEU A 131 10.86 13.36 4.87
N GLY A 132 11.15 12.37 5.73
CA GLY A 132 11.76 12.56 7.04
C GLY A 132 10.70 12.66 8.14
N ASP A 133 10.45 13.87 8.62
CA ASP A 133 9.42 14.20 9.63
C ASP A 133 8.00 14.31 9.05
N ARG A 134 7.86 14.03 7.74
CA ARG A 134 6.61 14.15 6.99
C ARG A 134 6.38 12.94 6.11
N LEU A 135 5.11 12.72 5.79
CA LEU A 135 4.67 11.86 4.70
C LEU A 135 4.32 12.74 3.50
N GLY A 136 4.86 12.41 2.34
CA GLY A 136 4.40 12.93 1.05
C GLY A 136 3.43 11.95 0.42
N LEU A 137 2.33 12.46 -0.14
CA LEU A 137 1.33 11.65 -0.82
C LEU A 137 1.02 12.28 -2.18
N LEU A 138 1.24 11.50 -3.24
CA LEU A 138 0.76 11.79 -4.58
C LEU A 138 -0.47 10.92 -4.87
N PHE A 139 -1.55 11.49 -5.40
CA PHE A 139 -2.78 10.73 -5.64
C PHE A 139 -3.65 11.33 -6.74
N GLU A 140 -4.43 10.49 -7.41
CA GLU A 140 -5.47 10.92 -8.35
C GLU A 140 -6.66 11.51 -7.58
N ALA A 141 -7.16 12.68 -8.00
CA ALA A 141 -8.27 13.38 -7.37
C ALA A 141 -9.05 14.28 -8.32
N GLY A 142 -10.27 14.66 -7.92
CA GLY A 142 -11.05 15.69 -8.61
C GLY A 142 -12.33 16.07 -7.86
N ALA A 143 -13.11 16.98 -8.45
CA ALA A 143 -14.36 17.47 -7.87
C ALA A 143 -15.55 16.55 -8.19
N GLU A 144 -15.64 16.08 -9.44
CA GLU A 144 -16.73 15.21 -9.92
C GLU A 144 -16.24 13.77 -10.15
N SER A 145 -14.97 13.61 -10.53
CA SER A 145 -14.33 12.36 -10.89
C SER A 145 -12.94 12.26 -10.29
N ALA A 146 -12.52 11.06 -9.91
CA ALA A 146 -11.19 10.82 -9.37
C ALA A 146 -10.07 11.01 -10.41
N TYR A 147 -10.39 11.11 -11.71
CA TYR A 147 -9.41 11.10 -12.81
C TYR A 147 -9.14 12.48 -13.41
N GLU A 148 -9.41 13.56 -12.66
CA GLU A 148 -9.24 14.92 -13.16
C GLU A 148 -7.81 15.43 -12.99
N THR A 149 -7.18 15.14 -11.85
CA THR A 149 -5.88 15.68 -11.48
C THR A 149 -5.01 14.65 -10.76
N ILE A 150 -3.70 14.92 -10.76
CA ILE A 150 -2.77 14.30 -9.82
C ILE A 150 -2.43 15.36 -8.78
N SER A 151 -2.85 15.13 -7.55
CA SER A 151 -2.69 16.02 -6.41
C SER A 151 -1.54 15.57 -5.52
N PHE A 152 -0.89 16.52 -4.85
CA PHE A 152 0.14 16.27 -3.86
C PHE A 152 -0.27 16.87 -2.51
N MET A 153 -0.03 16.15 -1.42
CA MET A 153 -0.09 16.69 -0.06
C MET A 153 1.10 16.23 0.78
N ALA A 154 1.39 16.99 1.83
CA ALA A 154 2.33 16.59 2.87
C ALA A 154 1.64 16.58 4.24
N TYR A 155 1.93 15.57 5.05
CA TYR A 155 1.41 15.41 6.41
C TYR A 155 2.56 15.34 7.42
N ASN A 156 2.50 16.11 8.50
CA ASN A 156 3.50 16.08 9.58
C ASN A 156 3.23 14.90 10.53
N LEU A 157 4.25 14.09 10.80
CA LEU A 157 4.17 12.89 11.64
C LEU A 157 4.19 13.19 13.15
#